data_AF-A0A0F4IXP6-F1
#
_entry.id   AF-A0A0F4IXP6-F1
#
_cell.length_a   1.000
_cell.length_b   1.000
_cell.length_c   1.000
_cell.angle_alpha   90.00
_cell.angle_beta   90.00
_cell.angle_gamma   90.00
#
_symmetry.space_group_name_H-M   'P 1'
#
loop_
_entity.id
_entity.type
_entity.pdbx_description
1 polymer ?
#
loop_
_entity_poly.entity_id
_entity_poly.type
_entity_poly.pdbx_seq_one_letter_code
_entity_poly.pdbx_strand_id
1 'polypeptide(L)'
;MTNDEPTVGRRVLLRTAVFLGIAAAASSGLLSGGEGGPTAGPSGTPPGGAPEPARGPGAAGAPGAHPEGHPDASHRLQPMTAEAPARPPAGKPAVRTRPILELPQGPAAGDRAMLLTFDDGPDPRYTPAILDTLRRYGVRAMFFVCGEMATDNRDLLRRMAAEGHVIGNHTWTHPQIPQLTRSALESEIGRTSEVVEQAVGAPPLWLRGAPGVIVLNHDAGGNRSQSVRALETYLPQLLGRGYRMTLPVLPPR
;
A
#
# COMPACT_ATOMS: atom_id res chain seq x y z
N MET A 1 53.11 17.28 -6.39
CA MET A 1 52.43 18.55 -6.09
C MET A 1 50.98 18.23 -5.85
N THR A 2 50.61 18.24 -4.57
CA THR A 2 49.25 17.95 -4.08
C THR A 2 48.33 19.13 -4.40
N ASN A 3 47.05 18.87 -4.67
CA ASN A 3 45.98 19.85 -4.53
C ASN A 3 44.74 19.11 -4.03
N ASP A 4 44.63 19.05 -2.72
CA ASP A 4 43.46 18.58 -1.99
C ASP A 4 42.40 19.69 -1.86
N GLU A 5 41.18 19.25 -1.52
CA GLU A 5 40.12 19.94 -0.77
C GLU A 5 39.16 20.92 -1.51
N PRO A 6 37.95 21.18 -0.95
CA PRO A 6 37.26 20.51 0.15
C PRO A 6 35.84 20.00 -0.17
N THR A 7 35.37 18.99 0.57
CA THR A 7 33.93 18.73 0.74
C THR A 7 33.30 19.73 1.71
N VAL A 8 32.23 20.44 1.32
CA VAL A 8 31.47 21.30 2.23
C VAL A 8 30.10 20.68 2.57
N GLY A 9 29.79 20.68 3.87
CA GLY A 9 28.78 19.79 4.46
C GLY A 9 27.31 20.17 4.24
N ARG A 10 26.48 19.13 4.09
CA ARG A 10 25.01 19.18 4.04
C ARG A 10 24.43 19.41 5.45
N ARG A 11 24.09 20.66 5.82
CA ARG A 11 23.16 21.01 6.92
C ARG A 11 22.83 22.52 6.94
N VAL A 12 21.70 22.91 6.36
CA VAL A 12 20.89 24.04 6.87
C VAL A 12 19.43 23.61 6.83
N LEU A 13 18.72 23.82 7.93
CA LEU A 13 17.32 23.50 8.11
C LEU A 13 16.62 24.81 8.47
N LEU A 14 15.66 25.26 7.66
CA LEU A 14 14.75 26.33 8.07
C LEU A 14 13.34 26.06 7.56
N ARG A 15 12.42 26.03 8.52
CA ARG A 15 10.97 25.99 8.31
C ARG A 15 10.46 27.42 8.31
N THR A 16 9.59 27.75 7.37
CA THR A 16 8.58 28.80 7.60
C THR A 16 7.34 28.48 6.79
N ALA A 17 6.23 28.28 7.49
CA ALA A 17 4.91 28.20 6.87
C ALA A 17 4.35 29.62 6.71
N VAL A 18 3.57 29.85 5.66
CA VAL A 18 2.75 31.06 5.51
C VAL A 18 1.30 30.63 5.44
N PHE A 19 0.58 30.76 6.56
CA PHE A 19 -0.87 30.87 6.55
C PHE A 19 -1.21 32.34 6.32
N LEU A 20 -2.06 32.63 5.33
CA LEU A 20 -2.70 33.93 5.20
C LEU A 20 -4.21 33.71 5.12
N GLY A 21 -4.95 34.39 5.99
CA GLY A 21 -6.40 34.44 5.96
C GLY A 21 -6.87 35.81 6.46
N ILE A 22 -8.20 36.00 6.47
CA ILE A 22 -8.95 37.18 6.95
C ILE A 22 -8.91 38.38 5.96
N ALA A 23 -10.02 39.07 5.63
CA ALA A 23 -11.46 38.75 5.70
C ALA A 23 -12.24 39.83 4.93
N ALA A 24 -13.56 39.64 4.75
CA ALA A 24 -14.52 40.74 4.64
C ALA A 24 -15.88 40.31 5.20
N ALA A 25 -16.56 41.19 5.93
CA ALA A 25 -17.88 40.98 6.53
C ALA A 25 -18.82 42.14 6.19
N ALA A 26 -20.13 41.89 6.09
CA ALA A 26 -21.19 42.87 6.30
C ALA A 26 -22.56 42.17 6.46
N SER A 27 -23.51 42.84 7.12
CA SER A 27 -24.71 42.25 7.73
C SER A 27 -26.03 42.94 7.33
N SER A 28 -27.15 42.21 7.44
CA SER A 28 -28.55 42.67 7.53
C SER A 28 -29.45 41.43 7.73
N GLY A 29 -30.54 41.38 8.50
CA GLY A 29 -31.20 42.34 9.41
C GLY A 29 -32.30 41.60 10.23
N LEU A 30 -32.86 42.24 11.27
CA LEU A 30 -33.84 41.65 12.22
C LEU A 30 -35.30 41.63 11.67
N LEU A 31 -36.20 40.80 12.24
CA LEU A 31 -37.36 41.24 13.08
C LEU A 31 -38.41 40.14 13.41
N SER A 32 -38.83 40.10 14.71
CA SER A 32 -40.13 39.62 15.30
C SER A 32 -40.72 38.23 15.00
N GLY A 33 -41.49 37.60 15.90
CA GLY A 33 -41.84 37.92 17.30
C GLY A 33 -43.11 37.19 17.81
N GLY A 34 -43.21 36.99 19.14
CA GLY A 34 -44.41 36.52 19.89
C GLY A 34 -44.71 35.01 19.91
N GLU A 35 -45.34 34.39 20.91
CA GLU A 35 -45.46 34.50 22.39
C GLU A 35 -46.62 33.56 22.82
N GLY A 36 -46.56 32.92 24.01
CA GLY A 36 -47.71 32.21 24.60
C GLY A 36 -47.42 30.85 25.28
N GLY A 37 -47.29 30.83 26.62
CA GLY A 37 -47.39 29.63 27.48
C GLY A 37 -48.71 29.63 28.28
N PRO A 38 -48.79 29.11 29.53
CA PRO A 38 -47.90 28.20 30.27
C PRO A 38 -48.68 27.13 31.12
N THR A 39 -47.96 26.32 31.94
CA THR A 39 -48.29 25.72 33.27
C THR A 39 -47.47 24.43 33.48
N ALA A 40 -47.01 24.00 34.66
CA ALA A 40 -46.68 24.64 35.95
C ALA A 40 -45.66 23.74 36.70
N GLY A 41 -44.82 24.30 37.60
CA GLY A 41 -43.88 23.55 38.48
C GLY A 41 -44.50 23.21 39.84
N PRO A 42 -43.76 23.23 41.00
CA PRO A 42 -42.31 23.41 41.24
C PRO A 42 -41.68 22.07 41.72
N SER A 43 -40.50 21.89 42.36
CA SER A 43 -39.42 22.70 43.01
C SER A 43 -38.05 22.02 42.73
N GLY A 44 -36.85 22.44 43.17
CA GLY A 44 -36.36 23.52 44.05
C GLY A 44 -34.81 23.55 44.06
N THR A 45 -34.16 24.39 44.88
CA THR A 45 -32.72 24.74 44.71
C THR A 45 -31.99 25.06 46.07
N PRO A 46 -30.73 25.58 46.11
CA PRO A 46 -29.40 24.96 46.34
C PRO A 46 -28.83 25.30 47.77
N PRO A 47 -27.52 25.56 48.10
CA PRO A 47 -26.23 25.44 47.37
C PRO A 47 -24.97 24.94 48.15
N GLY A 48 -23.86 24.73 47.41
CA GLY A 48 -22.55 25.28 47.79
C GLY A 48 -21.40 24.34 48.24
N GLY A 49 -20.18 24.67 47.81
CA GLY A 49 -18.93 24.33 48.52
C GLY A 49 -18.12 23.12 48.02
N ALA A 50 -16.83 23.35 47.74
CA ALA A 50 -15.81 22.30 47.57
C ALA A 50 -14.78 22.38 48.70
N PRO A 51 -14.18 21.24 49.11
CA PRO A 51 -12.87 21.28 49.78
C PRO A 51 -11.84 20.25 49.28
N GLU A 52 -10.57 20.53 49.63
CA GLU A 52 -9.33 19.79 49.32
C GLU A 52 -9.12 18.49 50.15
N PRO A 53 -8.11 17.65 49.80
CA PRO A 53 -7.83 16.39 50.49
C PRO A 53 -6.98 16.55 51.76
N ALA A 54 -7.36 15.86 52.85
CA ALA A 54 -6.62 15.84 54.11
C ALA A 54 -5.66 14.65 54.23
N ARG A 55 -4.43 14.90 54.73
CA ARG A 55 -3.47 13.88 55.17
C ARG A 55 -3.78 13.39 56.59
N GLY A 56 -3.57 12.11 56.87
CA GLY A 56 -3.51 11.52 58.22
C GLY A 56 -2.09 11.08 58.60
N PRO A 57 -1.70 11.08 59.89
CA PRO A 57 -0.29 10.90 60.31
C PRO A 57 0.03 9.53 60.96
N GLY A 58 1.33 9.24 61.07
CA GLY A 58 1.96 8.77 62.31
C GLY A 58 1.87 7.27 62.67
N ALA A 59 3.03 6.65 62.89
CA ALA A 59 3.17 5.27 63.39
C ALA A 59 3.67 5.24 64.85
N ALA A 60 3.37 4.15 65.60
CA ALA A 60 4.32 3.35 66.41
C ALA A 60 3.64 2.54 67.56
N GLY A 61 4.22 1.36 67.87
CA GLY A 61 3.89 0.51 69.04
C GLY A 61 3.48 -0.93 68.63
N ALA A 62 4.38 -1.93 68.50
CA ALA A 62 5.17 -2.67 69.52
C ALA A 62 4.37 -3.79 70.25
N PRO A 63 5.00 -4.85 70.80
CA PRO A 63 6.31 -5.48 70.51
C PRO A 63 6.19 -7.01 70.20
N GLY A 64 7.32 -7.66 69.89
CA GLY A 64 7.35 -9.01 69.30
C GLY A 64 7.17 -10.23 70.21
N ALA A 65 7.05 -11.39 69.55
CA ALA A 65 7.52 -12.70 70.01
C ALA A 65 7.64 -13.63 68.78
N HIS A 66 8.78 -14.31 68.62
CA HIS A 66 8.88 -15.48 67.75
C HIS A 66 8.51 -16.73 68.55
N PRO A 67 7.77 -17.67 67.94
CA PRO A 67 8.18 -19.06 68.01
C PRO A 67 8.35 -19.67 66.60
N GLU A 68 9.06 -20.79 66.57
CA GLU A 68 9.63 -21.36 65.35
C GLU A 68 8.67 -22.27 64.55
N GLY A 69 9.00 -22.45 63.26
CA GLY A 69 8.89 -23.76 62.61
C GLY A 69 7.54 -24.18 62.02
N HIS A 70 7.26 -23.73 60.79
CA HIS A 70 6.54 -24.55 59.80
C HIS A 70 7.12 -24.31 58.39
N PRO A 71 7.03 -25.29 57.47
CA PRO A 71 7.93 -25.40 56.33
C PRO A 71 7.67 -24.35 55.24
N ASP A 72 8.69 -24.13 54.42
CA ASP A 72 8.77 -23.22 53.27
C ASP A 72 7.50 -23.23 52.38
N ALA A 73 6.55 -22.39 52.74
CA ALA A 73 5.36 -22.09 51.96
C ALA A 73 5.63 -20.89 51.04
N SER A 74 6.70 -20.97 50.25
CA SER A 74 6.90 -20.13 49.08
C SER A 74 5.86 -20.46 47.99
N HIS A 75 4.59 -20.12 48.26
CA HIS A 75 3.52 -19.99 47.27
C HIS A 75 3.77 -18.77 46.36
N ARG A 76 4.97 -18.69 45.80
CA ARG A 76 5.28 -17.87 44.66
C ARG A 76 4.53 -18.48 43.49
N LEU A 77 3.45 -17.82 43.09
CA LEU A 77 2.67 -18.20 41.91
C LEU A 77 3.61 -18.34 40.71
N GLN A 78 3.90 -19.59 40.33
CA GLN A 78 4.58 -19.89 39.07
C GLN A 78 3.66 -19.35 37.95
N PRO A 79 4.16 -18.53 37.01
CA PRO A 79 3.37 -18.15 35.86
C PRO A 79 2.97 -19.43 35.12
N MET A 80 1.74 -19.51 34.59
CA MET A 80 1.21 -20.72 33.93
C MET A 80 2.02 -21.18 32.70
N THR A 81 3.02 -20.40 32.29
CA THR A 81 3.97 -20.69 31.22
C THR A 81 5.32 -21.24 31.72
N ALA A 82 5.50 -21.49 33.02
CA ALA A 82 6.78 -21.92 33.60
C ALA A 82 7.26 -23.28 33.06
N GLU A 83 6.34 -24.17 32.73
CA GLU A 83 6.60 -25.49 32.12
C GLU A 83 6.34 -25.51 30.61
N ALA A 84 6.09 -24.36 29.98
CA ALA A 84 5.89 -24.31 28.54
C ALA A 84 7.19 -24.72 27.83
N PRO A 85 7.17 -25.72 26.92
CA PRO A 85 8.38 -26.15 26.24
C PRO A 85 8.98 -24.99 25.47
N ALA A 86 10.29 -24.81 25.58
CA ALA A 86 11.01 -23.72 24.94
C ALA A 86 10.68 -23.70 23.44
N ARG A 87 10.07 -22.60 22.97
CA ARG A 87 9.72 -22.43 21.55
C ARG A 87 11.00 -22.64 20.73
N PRO A 88 11.03 -23.59 19.79
CA PRO A 88 12.24 -23.84 19.02
C PRO A 88 12.69 -22.54 18.34
N PRO A 89 14.00 -22.25 18.31
CA PRO A 89 14.50 -21.01 17.76
C PRO A 89 13.98 -20.86 16.33
N ALA A 90 13.38 -19.71 16.04
CA ALA A 90 12.85 -19.43 14.72
C ALA A 90 14.01 -19.44 13.71
N GLY A 91 14.18 -20.57 13.03
CA GLY A 91 15.15 -20.69 11.94
C GLY A 91 14.88 -19.60 10.92
N LYS A 92 15.93 -18.91 10.46
CA LYS A 92 15.79 -17.95 9.38
C LYS A 92 15.15 -18.69 8.20
N PRO A 93 13.99 -18.24 7.67
CA PRO A 93 13.35 -18.93 6.55
C PRO A 93 14.34 -19.01 5.39
N ALA A 94 14.36 -20.14 4.69
CA ALA A 94 15.29 -20.37 3.60
C ALA A 94 15.12 -19.30 2.52
N VAL A 95 16.05 -18.35 2.46
CA VAL A 95 16.06 -17.28 1.46
C VAL A 95 16.51 -17.89 0.13
N ARG A 96 15.73 -17.68 -0.94
CA ARG A 96 16.11 -18.15 -2.27
C ARG A 96 17.42 -17.50 -2.70
N THR A 97 18.41 -18.33 -3.05
CA THR A 97 19.71 -17.91 -3.59
C THR A 97 19.73 -17.73 -5.10
N ARG A 98 18.64 -18.11 -5.78
CA ARG A 98 18.41 -17.89 -7.21
C ARG A 98 17.10 -17.11 -7.44
N PRO A 99 17.03 -16.28 -8.50
CA PRO A 99 15.80 -15.62 -8.91
C PRO A 99 14.61 -16.58 -9.00
N ILE A 100 13.40 -16.04 -8.85
CA ILE A 100 12.16 -16.78 -9.14
C ILE A 100 11.93 -16.85 -10.66
N LEU A 101 12.44 -15.86 -11.39
CA LEU A 101 12.31 -15.70 -12.85
C LEU A 101 13.63 -15.22 -13.43
N GLU A 102 13.89 -15.66 -14.65
CA GLU A 102 14.99 -15.16 -15.47
C GLU A 102 14.38 -14.54 -16.74
N LEU A 103 14.87 -13.36 -17.13
CA LEU A 103 14.56 -12.81 -18.44
C LEU A 103 15.45 -13.53 -19.47
N PRO A 104 14.89 -14.10 -20.55
CA PRO A 104 15.69 -14.73 -21.60
C PRO A 104 16.76 -13.76 -22.10
N GLN A 105 18.03 -14.16 -21.96
CA GLN A 105 19.13 -13.43 -22.58
C GLN A 105 19.06 -13.63 -24.09
N GLY A 106 19.46 -12.61 -24.86
CA GLY A 106 19.53 -12.75 -26.31
C GLY A 106 20.69 -13.64 -26.75
N PRO A 107 20.74 -14.03 -28.04
CA PRO A 107 21.76 -14.94 -28.57
C PRO A 107 23.18 -14.36 -28.56
N ALA A 108 23.36 -13.06 -28.38
CA ALA A 108 24.68 -12.42 -28.30
C ALA A 108 25.06 -12.03 -26.87
N ALA A 109 26.33 -12.22 -26.52
CA ALA A 109 26.89 -11.73 -25.27
C ALA A 109 26.77 -10.20 -25.21
N GLY A 110 25.96 -9.69 -24.28
CA GLY A 110 25.65 -8.26 -24.14
C GLY A 110 24.28 -7.82 -24.66
N ASP A 111 23.45 -8.73 -25.20
CA ASP A 111 22.03 -8.45 -25.49
C ASP A 111 21.31 -8.01 -24.20
N ARG A 112 20.74 -6.80 -24.17
CA ARG A 112 20.15 -6.21 -22.96
C ARG A 112 18.65 -6.52 -22.89
N ALA A 113 18.29 -7.59 -22.20
CA ALA A 113 16.89 -7.94 -21.97
C ALA A 113 16.20 -6.90 -21.05
N MET A 114 15.01 -6.45 -21.43
CA MET A 114 14.13 -5.60 -20.63
C MET A 114 12.70 -6.12 -20.67
N LEU A 115 11.92 -5.80 -19.64
CA LEU A 115 10.51 -6.10 -19.53
C LEU A 115 9.73 -4.79 -19.34
N LEU A 116 8.75 -4.54 -20.20
CA LEU A 116 7.81 -3.43 -20.07
C LEU A 116 6.55 -3.90 -19.37
N THR A 117 6.09 -3.13 -18.39
CA THR A 117 4.84 -3.40 -17.66
C THR A 117 3.99 -2.13 -17.53
N PHE A 118 2.68 -2.32 -17.59
CA PHE A 118 1.66 -1.29 -17.49
C PHE A 118 0.65 -1.68 -16.41
N ASP A 119 0.36 -0.75 -15.51
CA ASP A 119 -0.53 -0.91 -14.36
C ASP A 119 -1.73 0.05 -14.44
N ASP A 120 -2.72 -0.17 -13.57
CA ASP A 120 -4.04 0.46 -13.46
C ASP A 120 -5.05 0.10 -14.59
N GLY A 121 -4.59 -0.35 -15.76
CA GLY A 121 -5.40 -0.56 -16.98
C GLY A 121 -6.53 -1.59 -16.91
N PRO A 122 -7.29 -1.76 -18.00
CA PRO A 122 -7.26 -0.98 -19.24
C PRO A 122 -8.07 0.33 -19.19
N ASP A 123 -7.60 1.38 -19.87
CA ASP A 123 -8.33 2.64 -20.10
C ASP A 123 -8.53 2.89 -21.61
N PRO A 124 -9.77 3.03 -22.10
CA PRO A 124 -10.03 3.20 -23.54
C PRO A 124 -9.46 4.50 -24.11
N ARG A 125 -9.04 5.45 -23.27
CA ARG A 125 -8.41 6.72 -23.68
C ARG A 125 -6.91 6.60 -23.95
N TYR A 126 -6.25 5.57 -23.41
CA TYR A 126 -4.78 5.49 -23.36
C TYR A 126 -4.24 4.12 -23.79
N THR A 127 -4.81 3.04 -23.28
CA THR A 127 -4.39 1.66 -23.59
C THR A 127 -4.37 1.37 -25.10
N PRO A 128 -5.34 1.79 -25.94
CA PRO A 128 -5.28 1.56 -27.39
C PRO A 128 -4.02 2.15 -28.05
N ALA A 129 -3.62 3.38 -27.68
CA ALA A 129 -2.44 4.04 -28.23
C ALA A 129 -1.12 3.38 -27.79
N ILE A 130 -1.10 2.82 -26.56
CA ILE A 130 0.01 2.02 -26.05
C ILE A 130 0.12 0.73 -26.87
N LEU A 131 -0.98 -0.02 -27.05
CA LEU A 131 -1.01 -1.23 -27.87
C LEU A 131 -0.55 -0.95 -29.31
N ASP A 132 -1.05 0.11 -29.94
CA ASP A 132 -0.63 0.52 -31.29
C ASP A 132 0.87 0.87 -31.37
N THR A 133 1.45 1.43 -30.31
CA THR A 133 2.88 1.71 -30.22
C THR A 133 3.69 0.41 -30.07
N LEU A 134 3.29 -0.49 -29.17
CA LEU A 134 3.96 -1.78 -28.99
C LEU A 134 3.93 -2.62 -30.28
N ARG A 135 2.75 -2.70 -30.91
CA ARG A 135 2.52 -3.35 -32.22
C ARG A 135 3.38 -2.77 -33.32
N ARG A 136 3.49 -1.44 -33.43
CA ARG A 136 4.34 -0.75 -34.42
C ARG A 136 5.81 -1.17 -34.33
N TYR A 137 6.31 -1.43 -33.12
CA TYR A 137 7.69 -1.84 -32.88
C TYR A 137 7.88 -3.36 -32.73
N GLY A 138 6.83 -4.18 -32.89
CA GLY A 138 6.91 -5.64 -32.72
C GLY A 138 7.21 -6.08 -31.29
N VAL A 139 6.88 -5.25 -30.30
CA VAL A 139 7.20 -5.43 -28.89
C VAL A 139 6.01 -6.05 -28.14
N ARG A 140 6.30 -6.90 -27.16
CA ARG A 140 5.31 -7.44 -26.21
C ARG A 140 5.60 -6.93 -24.80
N ALA A 141 4.55 -6.76 -24.00
CA ALA A 141 4.59 -6.27 -22.63
C ALA A 141 3.68 -7.10 -21.70
N MET A 142 3.69 -6.81 -20.40
CA MET A 142 2.66 -7.29 -19.48
C MET A 142 1.74 -6.14 -19.06
N PHE A 143 0.44 -6.41 -18.96
CA PHE A 143 -0.57 -5.48 -18.49
C PHE A 143 -1.19 -6.03 -17.21
N PHE A 144 -0.97 -5.36 -16.08
CA PHE A 144 -1.57 -5.70 -14.80
C PHE A 144 -2.87 -4.93 -14.67
N VAL A 145 -3.99 -5.62 -14.92
CA VAL A 145 -5.30 -4.98 -15.05
C VAL A 145 -6.07 -4.97 -13.74
N CYS A 146 -6.77 -3.86 -13.47
CA CYS A 146 -7.73 -3.74 -12.38
C CYS A 146 -9.08 -4.34 -12.80
N GLY A 147 -9.71 -5.12 -11.93
CA GLY A 147 -10.96 -5.84 -12.23
C GLY A 147 -12.13 -4.94 -12.63
N GLU A 148 -12.25 -3.75 -12.03
CA GLU A 148 -13.26 -2.76 -12.41
C GLU A 148 -13.06 -2.28 -13.86
N MET A 149 -11.84 -1.84 -14.18
CA MET A 149 -11.46 -1.38 -15.51
C MET A 149 -11.62 -2.49 -16.57
N ALA A 150 -11.22 -3.72 -16.23
CA ALA A 150 -11.32 -4.88 -17.09
C ALA A 150 -12.77 -5.32 -17.39
N THR A 151 -13.70 -5.04 -16.46
CA THR A 151 -15.12 -5.41 -16.62
C THR A 151 -15.78 -4.68 -17.77
N ASP A 152 -15.50 -3.38 -17.90
CA ASP A 152 -16.09 -2.52 -18.92
C ASP A 152 -15.35 -2.58 -20.27
N ASN A 153 -14.09 -3.03 -20.28
CA ASN A 153 -13.18 -2.98 -21.44
C ASN A 153 -12.68 -4.37 -21.84
N ARG A 154 -13.56 -5.37 -21.85
CA ARG A 154 -13.25 -6.78 -22.18
C ARG A 154 -12.71 -6.97 -23.60
N ASP A 155 -13.02 -6.05 -24.51
CA ASP A 155 -12.44 -5.99 -25.86
C ASP A 155 -10.93 -5.66 -25.83
N LEU A 156 -10.49 -4.76 -24.95
CA LEU A 156 -9.08 -4.42 -24.79
C LEU A 156 -8.28 -5.59 -24.18
N LEU A 157 -8.88 -6.37 -23.27
CA LEU A 157 -8.30 -7.63 -22.79
C LEU A 157 -8.10 -8.63 -23.93
N ARG A 158 -9.11 -8.83 -24.78
CA ARG A 158 -8.99 -9.69 -25.98
C ARG A 158 -7.92 -9.18 -26.94
N ARG A 159 -7.84 -7.86 -27.12
CA ARG A 159 -6.82 -7.21 -27.96
C ARG A 159 -5.41 -7.45 -27.42
N MET A 160 -5.18 -7.26 -26.11
CA MET A 160 -3.90 -7.58 -25.45
C MET A 160 -3.48 -9.03 -25.70
N ALA A 161 -4.38 -9.99 -25.49
CA ALA A 161 -4.10 -11.40 -25.68
C ALA A 161 -3.83 -11.74 -27.17
N ALA A 162 -4.61 -11.19 -28.09
CA ALA A 162 -4.43 -11.39 -29.54
C ALA A 162 -3.12 -10.77 -30.08
N GLU A 163 -2.67 -9.65 -29.50
CA GLU A 163 -1.35 -9.03 -29.78
C GLU A 163 -0.19 -9.72 -29.02
N GLY A 164 -0.47 -10.84 -28.34
CA GLY A 164 0.53 -11.70 -27.69
C GLY A 164 1.12 -11.13 -26.40
N HIS A 165 0.45 -10.15 -25.79
CA HIS A 165 0.83 -9.60 -24.49
C HIS A 165 0.38 -10.53 -23.35
N VAL A 166 0.97 -10.36 -22.17
CA VAL A 166 0.60 -11.15 -20.98
C VAL A 166 -0.27 -10.31 -20.05
N ILE A 167 -1.45 -10.83 -19.71
CA ILE A 167 -2.35 -10.18 -18.76
C ILE A 167 -2.03 -10.70 -17.35
N GLY A 168 -1.83 -9.76 -16.43
CA GLY A 168 -1.70 -9.99 -15.00
C GLY A 168 -2.86 -9.36 -14.24
N ASN A 169 -3.06 -9.81 -13.02
CA ASN A 169 -4.05 -9.32 -12.06
C ASN A 169 -3.44 -8.16 -11.25
N HIS A 170 -4.19 -7.07 -11.12
CA HIS A 170 -3.81 -5.92 -10.29
C HIS A 170 -4.87 -5.59 -9.23
N THR A 171 -5.51 -6.63 -8.68
CA THR A 171 -6.69 -6.55 -7.79
C THR A 171 -7.93 -5.97 -8.48
N TRP A 172 -9.03 -5.81 -7.75
CA TRP A 172 -10.30 -5.31 -8.30
C TRP A 172 -10.36 -3.78 -8.26
N THR A 173 -10.15 -3.19 -7.06
CA THR A 173 -10.24 -1.74 -6.79
C THR A 173 -8.89 -1.01 -6.69
N HIS A 174 -7.77 -1.71 -6.84
CA HIS A 174 -6.43 -1.23 -6.50
C HIS A 174 -6.29 -0.71 -5.03
N PRO A 175 -6.68 -1.50 -4.01
CA PRO A 175 -6.53 -1.12 -2.61
C PRO A 175 -5.11 -1.40 -2.10
N GLN A 176 -4.76 -0.83 -0.95
CA GLN A 176 -3.50 -1.14 -0.27
C GLN A 176 -3.56 -2.54 0.36
N ILE A 177 -3.04 -3.55 -0.33
CA ILE A 177 -3.06 -4.98 0.10
C ILE A 177 -2.67 -5.21 1.58
N PRO A 178 -1.65 -4.55 2.17
CA PRO A 178 -1.31 -4.74 3.58
C PRO A 178 -2.41 -4.36 4.58
N GLN A 179 -3.45 -3.65 4.14
CA GLN A 179 -4.59 -3.22 4.96
C GLN A 179 -5.82 -4.15 4.80
N LEU A 180 -5.77 -5.13 3.89
CA LEU A 180 -6.88 -6.04 3.63
C LEU A 180 -6.91 -7.23 4.60
N THR A 181 -8.12 -7.69 4.92
CA THR A 181 -8.31 -9.02 5.50
C THR A 181 -8.05 -10.09 4.43
N ARG A 182 -7.75 -11.33 4.86
CA ARG A 182 -7.53 -12.46 3.94
C ARG A 182 -8.70 -12.66 2.96
N SER A 183 -9.93 -12.60 3.46
CA SER A 183 -11.14 -12.75 2.63
C SER A 183 -11.35 -11.58 1.66
N ALA A 184 -11.04 -10.34 2.06
CA ALA A 184 -11.08 -9.20 1.15
C ALA A 184 -10.04 -9.34 0.03
N LEU A 185 -8.81 -9.75 0.35
CA LEU A 185 -7.76 -10.01 -0.63
C LEU A 185 -8.12 -11.16 -1.59
N GLU A 186 -8.74 -12.23 -1.08
CA GLU A 186 -9.26 -13.34 -1.92
C GLU A 186 -10.36 -12.86 -2.88
N SER A 187 -11.26 -11.98 -2.43
CA SER A 187 -12.30 -11.39 -3.30
C SER A 187 -11.71 -10.47 -4.39
N GLU A 188 -10.78 -9.59 -4.01
CA GLU A 188 -10.08 -8.67 -4.91
C GLU A 188 -9.31 -9.41 -6.03
N ILE A 189 -8.60 -10.49 -5.68
CA ILE A 189 -7.86 -11.31 -6.65
C ILE A 189 -8.81 -12.21 -7.46
N GLY A 190 -9.78 -12.86 -6.80
CA GLY A 190 -10.69 -13.82 -7.42
C GLY A 190 -11.54 -13.19 -8.52
N ARG A 191 -12.28 -12.13 -8.19
CA ARG A 191 -13.18 -11.44 -9.13
C ARG A 191 -12.45 -10.90 -10.37
N THR A 192 -11.23 -10.39 -10.18
CA THR A 192 -10.39 -9.90 -11.29
C THR A 192 -9.92 -11.05 -12.18
N SER A 193 -9.57 -12.19 -11.58
CA SER A 193 -9.19 -13.40 -12.31
C SER A 193 -10.36 -13.95 -13.14
N GLU A 194 -11.57 -13.98 -12.58
CA GLU A 194 -12.80 -14.39 -13.27
C GLU A 194 -13.10 -13.53 -14.50
N VAL A 195 -12.99 -12.20 -14.39
CA VAL A 195 -13.24 -11.29 -15.52
C VAL A 195 -12.21 -11.48 -16.65
N VAL A 196 -10.94 -11.69 -16.29
CA VAL A 196 -9.88 -12.00 -17.27
C VAL A 196 -10.15 -13.35 -17.94
N GLU A 197 -10.46 -14.40 -17.17
CA GLU A 197 -10.76 -15.74 -17.70
C GLU A 197 -11.98 -15.72 -18.64
N GLN A 198 -13.06 -15.02 -18.27
CA GLN A 198 -14.23 -14.81 -19.14
C GLN A 198 -13.90 -14.04 -20.43
N ALA A 199 -12.89 -13.16 -20.42
CA ALA A 199 -12.52 -12.35 -21.57
C ALA A 199 -11.59 -13.11 -22.55
N VAL A 200 -10.61 -13.85 -22.04
CA VAL A 200 -9.51 -14.44 -22.85
C VAL A 200 -9.36 -15.96 -22.74
N GLY A 201 -10.21 -16.64 -21.96
CA GLY A 201 -10.25 -18.11 -21.87
C GLY A 201 -9.26 -18.76 -20.90
N ALA A 202 -8.51 -17.97 -20.12
CA ALA A 202 -7.62 -18.47 -19.07
C ALA A 202 -7.44 -17.40 -17.96
N PRO A 203 -7.30 -17.81 -16.69
CA PRO A 203 -7.05 -16.88 -15.59
C PRO A 203 -5.60 -16.35 -15.62
N PRO A 204 -5.35 -15.14 -15.08
CA PRO A 204 -4.03 -14.53 -15.04
C PRO A 204 -3.11 -15.28 -14.07
N LEU A 205 -1.92 -15.68 -14.55
CA LEU A 205 -0.91 -16.36 -13.73
C LEU A 205 -0.04 -15.42 -12.88
N TRP A 206 -0.17 -14.11 -13.11
CA TRP A 206 0.65 -13.07 -12.49
C TRP A 206 -0.21 -12.16 -11.64
N LEU A 207 0.24 -11.83 -10.44
CA LEU A 207 -0.36 -10.82 -9.56
C LEU A 207 0.67 -9.73 -9.28
N ARG A 208 0.28 -8.46 -9.38
CA ARG A 208 1.09 -7.33 -8.90
C ARG A 208 0.46 -6.72 -7.67
N GLY A 209 1.05 -7.02 -6.51
CA GLY A 209 0.61 -6.55 -5.20
C GLY A 209 1.48 -5.47 -4.55
N ALA A 210 2.61 -5.10 -5.18
CA ALA A 210 3.48 -4.00 -4.77
C ALA A 210 4.40 -3.58 -5.94
N PRO A 211 4.93 -2.35 -5.96
CA PRO A 211 5.93 -1.92 -6.94
C PRO A 211 7.20 -2.79 -6.88
N GLY A 212 7.77 -3.11 -8.05
CA GLY A 212 8.96 -3.95 -8.18
C GLY A 212 9.90 -3.46 -9.28
N VAL A 213 11.10 -4.04 -9.36
CA VAL A 213 12.18 -3.58 -10.26
C VAL A 213 11.99 -4.07 -11.70
N ILE A 214 10.99 -3.50 -12.37
CA ILE A 214 10.66 -3.67 -13.80
C ILE A 214 10.37 -2.25 -14.36
N VAL A 215 10.41 -2.02 -15.67
CA VAL A 215 9.95 -0.72 -16.20
C VAL A 215 8.45 -0.60 -15.97
N LEU A 216 8.12 0.21 -14.98
CA LEU A 216 6.78 0.44 -14.47
C LEU A 216 6.18 1.68 -15.15
N ASN A 217 5.17 1.45 -15.96
CA ASN A 217 4.31 2.49 -16.54
C ASN A 217 2.90 2.30 -15.98
N HIS A 218 2.04 3.30 -16.15
CA HIS A 218 0.61 3.19 -15.85
C HIS A 218 -0.17 3.59 -17.09
N ASP A 219 -1.15 2.77 -17.48
CA ASP A 219 -2.03 3.03 -18.65
C ASP A 219 -3.44 3.50 -18.28
N ALA A 220 -3.85 3.42 -17.00
CA ALA A 220 -5.05 4.10 -16.48
C ALA A 220 -4.76 4.97 -15.25
N GLY A 221 -5.79 5.60 -14.70
CA GLY A 221 -5.72 6.48 -13.54
C GLY A 221 -5.34 7.93 -13.90
N GLY A 222 -6.22 8.90 -13.65
CA GLY A 222 -5.96 10.31 -13.96
C GLY A 222 -5.59 10.56 -15.44
N ASN A 223 -4.59 11.42 -15.68
CA ASN A 223 -4.09 11.73 -17.03
C ASN A 223 -2.82 10.94 -17.34
N ARG A 224 -2.85 10.06 -18.35
CA ARG A 224 -1.71 9.24 -18.81
C ARG A 224 -1.15 9.63 -20.19
N SER A 225 -1.53 10.78 -20.74
CA SER A 225 -0.97 11.29 -22.02
C SER A 225 0.56 11.42 -22.02
N GLN A 226 1.17 11.69 -20.86
CA GLN A 226 2.62 11.69 -20.68
C GLN A 226 3.23 10.29 -20.76
N SER A 227 2.56 9.25 -20.21
CA SER A 227 3.00 7.85 -20.33
C SER A 227 3.02 7.40 -21.79
N VAL A 228 1.95 7.72 -22.55
CA VAL A 228 1.85 7.41 -23.98
C VAL A 228 2.99 8.08 -24.76
N ARG A 229 3.15 9.40 -24.61
CA ARG A 229 4.22 10.16 -25.30
C ARG A 229 5.62 9.71 -24.89
N ALA A 230 5.83 9.36 -23.62
CA ALA A 230 7.09 8.82 -23.15
C ALA A 230 7.42 7.51 -23.86
N LEU A 231 6.48 6.55 -23.92
CA LEU A 231 6.65 5.27 -24.61
C LEU A 231 7.00 5.48 -26.09
N GLU A 232 6.26 6.32 -26.81
CA GLU A 232 6.54 6.70 -28.20
C GLU A 232 7.96 7.27 -28.40
N THR A 233 8.48 7.97 -27.39
CA THR A 233 9.79 8.64 -27.44
C THR A 233 10.95 7.72 -27.05
N TYR A 234 10.83 6.96 -25.95
CA TYR A 234 11.93 6.18 -25.39
C TYR A 234 12.06 4.80 -26.03
N LEU A 235 10.95 4.16 -26.44
CA LEU A 235 10.97 2.80 -26.97
C LEU A 235 11.89 2.65 -28.20
N PRO A 236 11.76 3.47 -29.28
CA PRO A 236 12.68 3.40 -30.41
C PRO A 236 14.14 3.65 -30.03
N GLN A 237 14.41 4.49 -29.02
CA GLN A 237 15.78 4.76 -28.54
C GLN A 237 16.37 3.56 -27.78
N LEU A 238 15.57 2.85 -26.99
CA LEU A 238 16.01 1.62 -26.32
C LEU A 238 16.30 0.52 -27.36
N LEU A 239 15.39 0.30 -28.31
CA LEU A 239 15.59 -0.68 -29.39
C LEU A 239 16.83 -0.35 -30.22
N GLY A 240 17.04 0.93 -30.59
CA GLY A 240 18.24 1.39 -31.30
C GLY A 240 19.55 1.28 -30.50
N ARG A 241 19.47 1.14 -29.17
CA ARG A 241 20.63 0.86 -28.27
C ARG A 241 20.84 -0.64 -28.02
N GLY A 242 20.14 -1.52 -28.73
CA GLY A 242 20.27 -2.97 -28.60
C GLY A 242 19.54 -3.57 -27.39
N TYR A 243 18.58 -2.85 -26.80
CA TYR A 243 17.69 -3.46 -25.81
C TYR A 243 16.64 -4.32 -26.50
N ARG A 244 16.40 -5.53 -25.97
CA ARG A 244 15.34 -6.44 -26.42
C ARG A 244 14.24 -6.48 -25.37
N MET A 245 13.02 -6.17 -25.79
CA MET A 245 11.85 -6.33 -24.92
C MET A 245 11.42 -7.80 -24.93
N THR A 246 11.36 -8.40 -23.74
CA THR A 246 11.06 -9.82 -23.56
C THR A 246 10.04 -10.03 -22.44
N LEU A 247 9.52 -11.25 -22.34
CA LEU A 247 8.57 -11.68 -21.32
C LEU A 247 9.25 -12.73 -20.42
N PRO A 248 8.88 -12.82 -19.14
CA PRO A 248 9.40 -13.87 -18.27
C PRO A 248 8.96 -15.25 -18.77
N VAL A 249 9.87 -16.22 -18.75
CA VAL A 249 9.55 -17.62 -19.02
C VAL A 249 9.31 -18.30 -17.66
N LEU A 250 8.14 -18.94 -17.51
CA LEU A 250 7.89 -19.77 -16.34
C LEU A 250 8.80 -21.01 -16.40
N PRO A 251 9.42 -21.42 -15.29
CA PRO A 251 10.18 -22.68 -15.27
C PRO A 251 9.23 -23.85 -15.61
N PRO A 252 9.75 -24.93 -16.23
CA PRO A 252 8.98 -26.16 -16.41
C PRO A 252 8.49 -26.67 -15.05
N ARG A 253 7.27 -27.23 -15.04
CA ARG A 253 6.64 -27.82 -13.86
C ARG A 253 7.21 -29.20 -13.55
#